data_AF-A0A0A8EWH3-F1
#
_entry.id   AF-A0A0A8EWH3-F1
#
_cell.length_a   1.000
_cell.length_b   1.000
_cell.length_c   1.000
_cell.angle_alpha   90.00
_cell.angle_beta   90.00
_cell.angle_gamma   90.00
#
_symmetry.space_group_name_H-M   'P 1'
#
loop_
_entity.id
_entity.type
_entity.pdbx_description
1 polymer ?
#
loop_
_entity_poly.entity_id
_entity_poly.type
_entity_poly.pdbx_seq_one_letter_code
_entity_poly.pdbx_strand_id
1 'polypeptide(L)'
;MTSTEAAAIALQDHAVLWSTGEIRASEVVDAACDALVAGLDTPGLRILAACTRAEADYDVHDLLPAALDELGLTFFPIASEAGQEAAARVLARRMLAGELTPREFTFRIHQRYGHELPLTERLAELDDEYDVLEYGDRTVDEVDAEVTGEARRLATHPTVPAEPTDTLS
;
A
#
# COMPACT_ATOMS: atom_id res chain seq x y z
N MET A 1 -16.25 -12.37 0.73
CA MET A 1 -14.93 -12.36 0.12
C MET A 1 -14.45 -13.78 0.02
N THR A 2 -14.13 -14.24 -1.18
CA THR A 2 -13.54 -15.58 -1.38
C THR A 2 -12.06 -15.57 -0.95
N SER A 3 -11.45 -16.75 -0.80
CA SER A 3 -10.01 -16.86 -0.53
C SER A 3 -9.16 -16.24 -1.64
N THR A 4 -9.60 -16.34 -2.90
CA THR A 4 -8.89 -15.78 -4.06
C THR A 4 -9.00 -14.26 -4.12
N GLU A 5 -10.16 -13.68 -3.81
CA GLU A 5 -10.33 -12.22 -3.74
C GLU A 5 -9.43 -11.61 -2.65
N ALA A 6 -9.38 -12.23 -1.48
CA ALA A 6 -8.53 -11.79 -0.39
C ALA A 6 -7.04 -11.83 -0.77
N ALA A 7 -6.61 -12.91 -1.43
CA ALA A 7 -5.23 -13.05 -1.87
C ALA A 7 -4.85 -12.09 -3.00
N ALA A 8 -5.78 -11.77 -3.91
CA ALA A 8 -5.56 -10.76 -4.94
C ALA A 8 -5.37 -9.36 -4.33
N ILE A 9 -6.20 -8.99 -3.35
CA ILE A 9 -6.06 -7.74 -2.60
C ILE A 9 -4.72 -7.71 -1.85
N ALA A 10 -4.34 -8.81 -1.19
CA ALA A 10 -3.07 -8.89 -0.49
C ALA A 10 -1.88 -8.71 -1.47
N LEU A 11 -1.90 -9.35 -2.64
CA LEU A 11 -0.87 -9.20 -3.66
C LEU A 11 -0.80 -7.75 -4.18
N GLN A 12 -1.95 -7.12 -4.45
CA GLN A 12 -2.03 -5.72 -4.85
C GLN A 12 -1.44 -4.78 -3.79
N ASP A 13 -1.74 -5.03 -2.50
CA ASP A 13 -1.23 -4.23 -1.39
C ASP A 13 0.29 -4.37 -1.25
N HIS A 14 0.84 -5.58 -1.40
CA HIS A 14 2.30 -5.80 -1.38
C HIS A 14 2.98 -5.14 -2.59
N ALA A 15 2.40 -5.23 -3.78
CA ALA A 15 2.95 -4.57 -4.98
C ALA A 15 3.04 -3.04 -4.80
N VAL A 16 2.01 -2.43 -4.24
CA VAL A 16 1.95 -0.99 -3.95
C VAL A 16 2.98 -0.57 -2.89
N LEU A 17 3.07 -1.33 -1.80
CA LEU A 17 4.04 -1.04 -0.74
C LEU A 17 5.48 -1.24 -1.22
N TRP A 18 5.72 -2.24 -2.07
CA TRP A 18 7.04 -2.46 -2.65
C TRP A 18 7.44 -1.33 -3.60
N SER A 19 6.55 -0.90 -4.51
CA SER A 19 6.86 0.18 -5.46
C SER A 19 7.10 1.54 -4.78
N THR A 20 6.61 1.70 -3.55
CA THR A 20 6.84 2.87 -2.70
C THR A 20 7.97 2.69 -1.68
N GLY A 21 8.60 1.52 -1.62
CA GLY A 21 9.76 1.23 -0.76
C GLY A 21 9.42 0.89 0.70
N GLU A 22 8.15 0.64 1.02
CA GLU A 22 7.68 0.28 2.37
C GLU A 22 8.04 -1.16 2.77
N ILE A 23 8.18 -2.06 1.78
CA ILE A 23 8.51 -3.46 1.99
C ILE A 23 9.59 -3.95 1.02
N ARG A 24 10.21 -5.09 1.34
CA ARG A 24 11.23 -5.71 0.49
C ARG A 24 10.62 -6.48 -0.67
N ALA A 25 11.38 -6.63 -1.75
CA ALA A 25 10.97 -7.41 -2.92
C ALA A 25 10.60 -8.87 -2.55
N SER A 26 11.29 -9.48 -1.58
CA SER A 26 10.95 -10.84 -1.14
C SER A 26 9.54 -10.96 -0.53
N GLU A 27 9.01 -9.89 0.07
CA GLU A 27 7.65 -9.91 0.63
C GLU A 27 6.59 -9.93 -0.49
N VAL A 28 6.90 -9.41 -1.67
CA VAL A 28 6.05 -9.54 -2.86
C VAL A 28 6.04 -10.99 -3.36
N VAL A 29 7.19 -11.65 -3.34
CA VAL A 29 7.32 -13.08 -3.69
C VAL A 29 6.53 -13.96 -2.72
N ASP A 30 6.61 -13.67 -1.42
CA ASP A 30 5.82 -14.39 -0.40
C ASP A 30 4.31 -14.23 -0.67
N ALA A 31 3.85 -13.01 -0.97
CA ALA A 31 2.46 -12.75 -1.34
C ALA A 31 2.03 -13.45 -2.64
N ALA A 32 2.93 -13.59 -3.62
CA ALA A 32 2.68 -14.35 -4.84
C ALA A 32 2.52 -15.85 -4.56
N CYS A 33 3.31 -16.40 -3.64
CA CYS A 33 3.17 -17.78 -3.18
C CYS A 33 1.81 -17.99 -2.49
N ASP A 34 1.41 -17.08 -1.60
CA ASP A 34 0.11 -17.14 -0.92
C ASP A 34 -1.06 -17.05 -1.90
N ALA A 35 -0.93 -16.22 -2.95
CA ALA A 35 -1.89 -16.14 -4.04
C ALA A 35 -2.06 -17.48 -4.79
N LEU A 36 -0.95 -18.17 -5.10
CA LEU A 36 -1.00 -19.52 -5.70
C LEU A 36 -1.68 -20.53 -4.78
N VAL A 37 -1.37 -20.51 -3.47
CA VAL A 37 -1.99 -21.40 -2.48
C VAL A 37 -3.49 -21.15 -2.35
N ALA A 38 -3.91 -19.88 -2.46
CA ALA A 38 -5.32 -19.49 -2.46
C ALA A 38 -6.08 -19.87 -3.76
N GLY A 39 -5.35 -20.28 -4.81
CA GLY A 39 -5.91 -20.77 -6.07
C GLY A 39 -5.91 -19.75 -7.21
N LEU A 40 -5.29 -18.58 -7.05
CA LEU A 40 -4.96 -17.72 -8.19
C LEU A 40 -3.83 -18.40 -8.98
N ASP A 41 -4.00 -18.58 -10.29
CA ASP A 41 -3.04 -19.40 -11.03
C ASP A 41 -2.86 -18.89 -12.47
N THR A 42 -1.83 -18.07 -12.65
CA THR A 42 -1.44 -17.53 -13.96
C THR A 42 0.05 -17.75 -14.22
N PRO A 43 0.50 -17.79 -15.49
CA PRO A 43 1.90 -18.02 -15.82
C PRO A 43 2.86 -17.02 -15.16
N GLY A 44 2.57 -15.72 -15.23
CA GLY A 44 3.36 -14.67 -14.60
C GLY A 44 3.40 -14.80 -13.08
N LEU A 45 2.28 -15.13 -12.44
CA LEU A 45 2.23 -15.35 -10.99
C LEU A 45 3.13 -16.52 -10.54
N ARG A 46 3.13 -17.63 -11.29
CA ARG A 46 4.03 -18.78 -11.02
C ARG A 46 5.49 -18.40 -11.15
N ILE A 47 5.84 -17.61 -12.17
CA ILE A 47 7.22 -17.16 -12.39
C ILE A 47 7.66 -16.24 -11.25
N LEU A 48 6.81 -15.27 -10.87
CA LEU A 48 7.07 -14.37 -9.75
C LEU A 48 7.24 -15.12 -8.42
N ALA A 49 6.37 -16.08 -8.13
CA ALA A 49 6.45 -16.90 -6.92
C ALA A 49 7.66 -17.85 -6.90
N ALA A 50 8.23 -18.16 -8.07
CA ALA A 50 9.42 -19.00 -8.18
C ALA A 50 10.73 -18.24 -7.91
N CYS A 51 10.70 -16.90 -7.87
CA CYS A 51 11.88 -16.10 -7.55
C CYS A 51 12.41 -16.44 -6.16
N THR A 52 13.73 -16.64 -6.06
CA THR A 52 14.37 -16.75 -4.76
C THR A 52 14.52 -15.36 -4.11
N ARG A 53 14.70 -15.31 -2.79
CA ARG A 53 15.01 -14.05 -2.08
C ARG A 53 16.25 -13.34 -2.62
N ALA A 54 17.22 -14.07 -3.18
CA ALA A 54 18.44 -13.49 -3.75
C ALA A 54 18.19 -12.84 -5.13
N GLU A 55 17.25 -13.37 -5.90
CA GLU A 55 16.85 -12.85 -7.21
C GLU A 55 15.84 -11.71 -7.08
N ALA A 56 15.02 -11.72 -6.03
CA ALA A 56 13.89 -10.82 -5.86
C ALA A 56 14.25 -9.33 -6.00
N ASP A 57 15.41 -8.91 -5.49
CA ASP A 57 15.85 -7.51 -5.55
C ASP A 57 16.05 -6.99 -6.99
N TYR A 58 16.26 -7.88 -7.96
CA TYR A 58 16.42 -7.55 -9.37
C TYR A 58 15.19 -7.94 -10.20
N ASP A 59 14.70 -9.16 -10.02
CA ASP A 59 13.73 -9.75 -10.94
C ASP A 59 12.29 -9.30 -10.68
N VAL A 60 11.94 -8.90 -9.44
CA VAL A 60 10.57 -8.45 -9.12
C VAL A 60 10.18 -7.24 -9.96
N HIS A 61 11.12 -6.35 -10.27
CA HIS A 61 10.87 -5.18 -11.10
C HIS A 61 10.34 -5.56 -12.50
N ASP A 62 10.88 -6.63 -13.09
CA ASP A 62 10.55 -7.03 -14.46
C ASP A 62 9.37 -8.01 -14.49
N LEU A 63 9.20 -8.83 -13.45
CA LEU A 63 8.19 -9.88 -13.40
C LEU A 63 6.84 -9.40 -12.86
N LEU A 64 6.85 -8.47 -11.91
CA LEU A 64 5.64 -8.03 -11.23
C LEU A 64 4.59 -7.40 -12.17
N PRO A 65 4.95 -6.52 -13.13
CA PRO A 65 3.95 -5.91 -14.01
C PRO A 65 3.13 -6.95 -14.80
N ALA A 66 3.79 -7.96 -15.37
CA ALA A 66 3.11 -9.01 -16.13
C ALA A 66 2.21 -9.89 -15.25
N ALA A 67 2.67 -10.24 -14.04
CA ALA A 67 1.87 -11.03 -13.10
C ALA A 67 0.61 -10.29 -12.63
N LEU A 68 0.69 -8.98 -12.41
CA LEU A 68 -0.47 -8.16 -12.04
C LEU A 68 -1.46 -8.01 -13.20
N ASP A 69 -0.96 -7.75 -14.41
CA ASP A 69 -1.79 -7.60 -15.62
C ASP A 69 -2.64 -8.86 -15.90
N GLU A 70 -2.04 -10.05 -15.81
CA GLU A 70 -2.74 -11.33 -15.98
C GLU A 70 -3.89 -11.52 -14.97
N LEU A 71 -3.80 -10.90 -13.79
CA LEU A 71 -4.80 -10.95 -12.72
C LEU A 71 -5.78 -9.76 -12.76
N GLY A 72 -5.60 -8.82 -13.71
CA GLY A 72 -6.37 -7.56 -13.77
C GLY A 72 -6.06 -6.60 -12.61
N LEU A 73 -4.88 -6.73 -11.99
CA LEU A 73 -4.40 -5.88 -10.91
C LEU A 73 -3.59 -4.71 -11.47
N THR A 74 -3.51 -3.61 -10.70
CA THR A 74 -2.86 -2.38 -11.14
C THR A 74 -1.40 -2.33 -10.68
N PHE A 75 -0.48 -2.19 -11.63
CA PHE A 75 0.89 -1.82 -11.32
C PHE A 75 1.03 -0.29 -11.27
N PHE A 76 1.50 0.24 -10.14
CA PHE A 76 1.85 1.64 -10.00
C PHE A 76 3.34 1.82 -10.21
N PRO A 77 3.78 2.65 -11.18
CA PRO A 77 5.19 2.95 -11.35
C PRO A 77 5.80 3.50 -10.07
N ILE A 78 7.09 3.18 -9.86
CA ILE A 78 7.87 3.66 -8.71
C ILE A 78 7.79 5.20 -8.65
N ALA A 79 7.52 5.71 -7.45
CA ALA A 79 7.38 7.14 -7.16
C ALA A 79 6.23 7.87 -7.90
N SER A 80 5.27 7.16 -8.50
CA SER A 80 4.04 7.78 -9.02
C SER A 80 3.16 8.29 -7.88
N GLU A 81 2.54 9.46 -8.06
CA GLU A 81 1.60 10.04 -7.08
C GLU A 81 0.44 9.08 -6.78
N ALA A 82 -0.15 8.47 -7.81
CA ALA A 82 -1.20 7.46 -7.65
C ALA A 82 -0.73 6.23 -6.83
N GLY A 83 0.53 5.82 -6.97
CA GLY A 83 1.13 4.76 -6.16
C GLY A 83 1.33 5.17 -4.70
N GLN A 84 1.74 6.42 -4.46
CA GLN A 84 1.84 6.98 -3.11
C GLN A 84 0.48 7.07 -2.42
N GLU A 85 -0.55 7.55 -3.13
CA GLU A 85 -1.92 7.56 -2.62
C GLU A 85 -2.42 6.14 -2.32
N ALA A 86 -2.17 5.18 -3.22
CA ALA A 86 -2.52 3.79 -3.00
C ALA A 86 -1.81 3.24 -1.74
N ALA A 87 -0.53 3.53 -1.55
CA ALA A 87 0.24 3.09 -0.38
C ALA A 87 -0.31 3.71 0.92
N ALA A 88 -0.67 4.98 0.92
CA ALA A 88 -1.32 5.62 2.07
C ALA A 88 -2.64 4.91 2.45
N ARG A 89 -3.43 4.48 1.46
CA ARG A 89 -4.66 3.71 1.70
C ARG A 89 -4.37 2.31 2.26
N VAL A 90 -3.31 1.64 1.79
CA VAL A 90 -2.87 0.35 2.34
C VAL A 90 -2.45 0.51 3.80
N LEU A 91 -1.61 1.49 4.12
CA LEU A 91 -1.16 1.77 5.48
C LEU A 91 -2.33 2.12 6.41
N ALA A 92 -3.31 2.90 5.93
CA ALA A 92 -4.53 3.17 6.68
C ALA A 92 -5.32 1.89 7.01
N ARG A 93 -5.45 0.95 6.05
CA ARG A 93 -6.09 -0.36 6.30
C ARG A 93 -5.30 -1.18 7.33
N ARG A 94 -3.98 -1.21 7.25
CA ARG A 94 -3.11 -1.89 8.23
C ARG A 94 -3.26 -1.31 9.63
N MET A 95 -3.30 0.02 9.77
CA MET A 95 -3.58 0.69 11.04
C MET A 95 -4.95 0.28 11.59
N LEU A 96 -6.00 0.33 10.76
CA LEU A 96 -7.35 -0.06 11.18
C LEU A 96 -7.48 -1.55 11.54
N ALA A 97 -6.62 -2.40 10.97
CA ALA A 97 -6.50 -3.81 11.32
C ALA A 97 -5.69 -4.04 12.62
N GLY A 98 -5.08 -3.00 13.18
CA GLY A 98 -4.26 -3.05 14.40
C GLY A 98 -2.81 -3.47 14.16
N GLU A 99 -2.35 -3.49 12.90
CA GLU A 99 -0.96 -3.79 12.54
C GLU A 99 -0.02 -2.61 12.78
N LEU A 100 -0.57 -1.38 12.77
CA LEU A 100 0.14 -0.14 13.05
C LEU A 100 -0.59 0.64 14.15
N THR A 101 0.17 1.31 15.02
CA THR A 101 -0.40 2.30 15.95
C THR A 101 -0.75 3.59 15.19
N PRO A 102 -1.65 4.45 15.71
CA PRO A 102 -1.91 5.77 15.12
C PRO A 102 -0.62 6.58 14.86
N ARG A 103 0.27 6.65 15.85
CA ARG A 103 1.53 7.38 15.72
C ARG A 103 2.50 6.76 14.72
N GLU A 104 2.62 5.43 14.69
CA GLU A 104 3.44 4.75 13.67
C GLU A 104 2.93 5.03 12.26
N PHE A 105 1.60 5.07 12.08
CA PHE A 105 0.98 5.37 10.80
C PHE A 105 1.25 6.82 10.35
N THR A 106 1.00 7.83 11.20
CA THR A 106 1.28 9.23 10.86
C THR A 106 2.75 9.46 10.59
N PHE A 107 3.63 8.87 11.40
CA PHE A 107 5.08 9.02 11.26
C PHE A 107 5.58 8.51 9.92
N ARG A 108 5.13 7.33 9.47
CA ARG A 108 5.52 6.78 8.16
C ARG A 108 5.03 7.65 7.00
N ILE A 109 3.77 8.08 7.07
CA ILE A 109 3.18 8.99 6.08
C ILE A 109 3.99 10.29 5.99
N HIS A 110 4.26 10.92 7.13
CA HIS A 110 4.97 12.19 7.20
C HIS A 110 6.43 12.06 6.76
N GLN A 111 7.15 11.01 7.21
CA GLN A 111 8.52 10.74 6.79
C GLN A 111 8.62 10.55 5.26
N ARG A 112 7.63 9.88 4.66
CA ARG A 112 7.69 9.51 3.24
C ARG A 112 7.25 10.62 2.30
N TYR A 113 6.16 11.31 2.64
CA TYR A 113 5.48 12.26 1.75
C TYR A 113 5.57 13.71 2.23
N GLY A 114 6.06 13.94 3.46
CA GLY A 114 6.04 15.26 4.07
C GLY A 114 4.63 15.84 4.08
N HIS A 115 4.57 17.14 3.80
CA HIS A 115 3.35 17.89 3.55
C HIS A 115 3.05 18.03 2.04
N GLU A 116 3.71 17.25 1.18
CA GLU A 116 3.65 17.44 -0.28
C GLU A 116 2.50 16.68 -0.94
N LEU A 117 2.01 15.60 -0.32
CA LEU A 117 0.89 14.81 -0.84
C LEU A 117 -0.44 15.32 -0.26
N PRO A 118 -1.30 16.00 -1.05
CA PRO A 118 -2.51 16.63 -0.51
C PRO A 118 -3.48 15.64 0.13
N LEU A 119 -3.51 14.39 -0.35
CA LEU A 119 -4.36 13.35 0.21
C LEU A 119 -4.05 13.05 1.69
N THR A 120 -2.79 13.24 2.11
CA THR A 120 -2.26 12.85 3.42
C THR A 120 -1.76 14.03 4.26
N GLU A 121 -1.90 15.27 3.79
CA GLU A 121 -1.44 16.48 4.49
C GLU A 121 -1.92 16.50 5.95
N ARG A 122 -3.21 16.23 6.20
CA ARG A 122 -3.74 16.21 7.57
C ARG A 122 -3.06 15.17 8.48
N LEU A 123 -2.62 14.04 7.93
CA LEU A 123 -1.88 13.02 8.70
C LEU A 123 -0.46 13.47 9.04
N ALA A 124 0.18 14.26 8.15
CA ALA A 124 1.47 14.87 8.43
C ALA A 124 1.36 15.92 9.54
N GLU A 125 0.32 16.77 9.49
CA GLU A 125 0.03 17.71 10.58
C GLU A 125 -0.22 17.00 11.91
N LEU A 126 -0.95 15.88 11.91
CA LEU A 126 -1.19 15.09 13.12
C LEU A 126 0.09 14.45 13.66
N ASP A 127 1.05 14.11 12.79
CA ASP A 127 2.38 13.67 13.21
C ASP A 127 3.13 14.78 13.97
N ASP A 128 3.14 15.99 13.40
CA ASP A 128 3.72 17.17 14.05
C ASP A 128 3.02 17.47 15.39
N GLU A 129 1.70 17.28 15.47
CA GLU A 129 0.93 17.45 16.71
C GLU A 129 1.40 16.50 17.83
N TYR A 130 1.74 15.24 17.52
CA TYR A 130 2.27 14.30 18.53
C TYR A 130 3.55 14.80 19.20
N ASP A 131 4.39 15.55 18.48
CA ASP A 131 5.68 16.03 18.97
C ASP A 131 5.55 17.28 19.85
N VAL A 132 4.39 17.98 19.80
CA VAL A 132 4.13 19.19 20.60
C VAL A 132 3.07 19.00 21.69
N LEU A 133 2.56 17.78 21.88
CA LEU A 133 1.53 17.45 22.89
C LEU A 133 1.88 17.94 24.30
N GLU A 134 3.16 17.92 24.69
CA GLU A 134 3.60 18.39 26.01
C GLU A 134 3.42 19.91 26.23
N TYR A 135 3.23 20.68 25.15
CA TYR A 135 2.99 22.12 25.16
C TYR A 135 1.56 22.49 24.71
N GLY A 136 0.74 21.51 24.32
CA GLY A 136 -0.59 21.72 23.77
C GLY A 136 -1.73 21.43 24.75
N ASP A 137 -2.94 21.79 24.34
CA ASP A 137 -4.18 21.50 25.09
C ASP A 137 -4.79 20.14 24.73
N ARG A 138 -4.28 19.48 23.67
CA ARG A 138 -4.77 18.18 23.20
C ARG A 138 -4.13 17.03 23.97
N THR A 139 -4.89 15.96 24.11
CA THR A 139 -4.43 14.67 24.63
C THR A 139 -4.03 13.72 23.51
N VAL A 140 -3.24 12.69 23.85
CA VAL A 140 -2.90 11.59 22.91
C VAL A 140 -4.17 10.96 22.34
N ASP A 141 -5.16 10.68 23.20
CA ASP A 141 -6.42 10.03 22.79
C ASP A 141 -7.20 10.88 21.77
N GLU A 142 -7.17 12.21 21.88
CA GLU A 142 -7.81 13.11 20.93
C GLU A 142 -7.11 13.13 19.57
N VAL A 143 -5.77 13.04 19.54
CA VAL A 143 -5.01 12.94 18.28
C VAL A 143 -5.23 11.55 17.66
N ASP A 144 -5.14 10.47 18.45
CA ASP A 144 -5.40 9.09 18.01
C ASP A 144 -6.80 8.93 17.39
N ALA A 145 -7.81 9.57 17.98
CA ALA A 145 -9.18 9.55 17.47
C ALA A 145 -9.29 10.23 16.10
N GLU A 146 -8.55 11.32 15.88
CA GLU A 146 -8.54 12.04 14.60
C GLU A 146 -7.77 11.26 13.53
N VAL A 147 -6.60 10.70 13.87
CA VAL A 147 -5.84 9.79 12.99
C VAL A 147 -6.72 8.62 12.56
N THR A 148 -7.50 8.06 13.48
CA THR A 148 -8.46 6.99 13.16
C THR A 148 -9.55 7.45 12.19
N GLY A 149 -10.02 8.70 12.32
CA GLY A 149 -10.95 9.32 11.38
C GLY A 149 -10.37 9.42 9.97
N GLU A 150 -9.14 9.93 9.87
CA GLU A 150 -8.43 10.05 8.59
C GLU A 150 -8.13 8.69 7.96
N ALA A 151 -7.71 7.69 8.74
CA ALA A 151 -7.51 6.34 8.24
C ALA A 151 -8.79 5.74 7.66
N ARG A 152 -9.95 5.96 8.29
CA ARG A 152 -11.26 5.54 7.74
C ARG A 152 -11.63 6.29 6.46
N ARG A 153 -11.31 7.58 6.37
CA ARG A 153 -11.51 8.39 5.15
C ARG A 153 -10.70 7.83 3.98
N LEU A 154 -9.45 7.45 4.24
CA LEU A 154 -8.58 6.85 3.22
C LEU A 154 -9.06 5.45 2.79
N ALA A 155 -9.45 4.61 3.75
CA ALA A 155 -9.84 3.22 3.51
C ALA A 155 -11.19 3.06 2.78
N THR A 156 -12.07 4.07 2.83
CA THR A 156 -13.41 4.02 2.21
C THR A 156 -13.41 4.35 0.71
N HIS A 157 -12.34 4.93 0.17
CA HIS A 157 -12.24 5.22 -1.27
C HIS A 157 -11.66 4.02 -2.03
N PRO A 158 -12.40 3.43 -2.98
CA PRO A 158 -11.86 2.37 -3.82
C PRO A 158 -10.71 2.92 -4.68
N THR A 159 -9.65 2.12 -4.81
CA THR A 159 -8.56 2.34 -5.77
C THR A 159 -9.20 2.43 -7.15
N VAL A 160 -9.26 3.64 -7.72
CA VAL A 160 -9.88 3.85 -9.04
C VAL A 160 -9.06 3.05 -10.06
N PRO A 161 -9.67 2.13 -10.83
CA PRO A 161 -8.98 1.50 -11.94
C PRO A 161 -8.61 2.58 -12.95
N ALA A 162 -7.35 2.59 -13.41
CA ALA A 162 -6.96 3.45 -14.52
C ALA A 162 -7.87 3.15 -15.72
N GLU A 163 -8.56 4.17 -16.24
CA GLU A 163 -9.38 4.01 -17.44
C GLU A 163 -8.48 3.53 -18.61
N PRO A 164 -8.92 2.56 -19.42
CA PRO A 164 -8.21 2.20 -20.63
C PRO A 164 -8.23 3.41 -21.56
N THR A 165 -7.06 3.93 -21.88
CA THR A 165 -6.88 4.98 -22.90
C THR A 165 -7.43 4.45 -24.21
N ASP A 166 -8.61 4.92 -24.61
CA ASP A 166 -9.23 4.63 -25.89
C ASP A 166 -8.25 5.08 -26.98
N THR A 167 -7.65 4.11 -27.67
CA THR A 167 -6.78 4.37 -28.81
C THR A 167 -7.69 4.78 -29.97
N LEU A 168 -7.77 6.08 -30.23
CA LEU A 168 -8.46 6.61 -31.42
C LEU A 168 -7.78 6.05 -32.68
N SER A 169 -8.60 5.45 -33.54
CA SER A 169 -8.27 4.94 -34.88
C SER A 169 -7.78 6.00 -35.85
#